data_AF-A0A8J8EYG5-F1
#
_entry.id   AF-A0A8J8EYG5-F1
#
_cell.length_a   1.000
_cell.length_b   1.000
_cell.length_c   1.000
_cell.angle_alpha   90.00
_cell.angle_beta   90.00
_cell.angle_gamma   90.00
#
_symmetry.space_group_name_H-M   'P 1'
#
loop_
_entity.id
_entity.type
_entity.pdbx_description
1 polymer ?
#
loop_
_entity_poly.entity_id
_entity_poly.type
_entity_poly.pdbx_seq_one_letter_code
_entity_poly.pdbx_strand_id
1 'polypeptide(L)'
;MEVTCPVCSATFKVPNTVTVATCPYCGATFKVGSGEKVGEHFFFPPMREDPAGKLLKFLSRQYGAPADIVDVRVTKKELHWVPVYFFYLHGKDKYKETVEEVRFLGIPAGSPFKTLLMNYPFPVRGKRFFDEAIVKKGKYYEPEMPREGAEEIARSHITTALQQEAREESARTGEFELEVVFQGLVHYPVWEVHYEYNGGNFINFVDGTDGRVIRAEYPLMSEARKRATLLGIGLIGVGAVLGLIASAYAGTVWGLIGGLVGGGAGAAGVFSKGSVGKRVVSEVMGIKKGNTYFMPV
;
A
#
# COMPACT_ATOMS: atom_id res chain seq x y z
N MET A 1 -28.55 -5.12 0.86
CA MET A 1 -29.83 -5.28 1.56
C MET A 1 -30.35 -3.92 1.98
N GLU A 2 -31.67 -3.76 2.11
CA GLU A 2 -32.28 -2.57 2.72
C GLU A 2 -32.35 -2.75 4.23
N VAL A 3 -32.00 -1.71 4.98
CA VAL A 3 -32.02 -1.68 6.44
C VAL A 3 -32.73 -0.43 6.93
N THR A 4 -33.48 -0.57 8.01
CA THR A 4 -34.17 0.55 8.66
C THR A 4 -33.41 0.94 9.92
N CYS A 5 -33.10 2.24 10.07
CA CYS A 5 -32.42 2.75 11.25
C CYS A 5 -33.33 2.64 12.50
N PRO A 6 -32.88 2.04 13.61
CA PRO A 6 -33.66 1.95 14.84
C PRO A 6 -33.79 3.29 15.57
N VAL A 7 -33.01 4.31 15.19
CA VAL A 7 -32.97 5.62 15.87
C VAL A 7 -33.82 6.67 15.16
N CYS A 8 -33.68 6.81 13.83
CA CYS A 8 -34.41 7.82 13.05
C CYS A 8 -35.42 7.24 12.06
N SER A 9 -35.58 5.91 12.02
CA SER A 9 -36.52 5.20 11.14
C SER A 9 -36.26 5.35 9.64
N ALA A 10 -35.13 5.93 9.23
CA ALA A 10 -34.78 6.04 7.82
C ALA A 10 -34.34 4.70 7.21
N THR A 11 -34.77 4.43 5.98
CA THR A 11 -34.40 3.23 5.21
C THR A 11 -33.30 3.55 4.21
N PHE A 12 -32.27 2.71 4.14
CA PHE A 12 -31.13 2.88 3.23
C PHE A 12 -30.50 1.52 2.87
N LYS A 13 -29.64 1.49 1.85
CA LYS A 13 -29.01 0.24 1.41
C LYS A 13 -27.60 0.07 1.97
N VAL A 14 -27.29 -1.15 2.38
CA VAL A 14 -25.96 -1.59 2.83
C VAL A 14 -25.53 -2.85 2.06
N PRO A 15 -24.23 -3.17 1.95
CA PRO A 15 -23.78 -4.40 1.33
C PRO A 15 -24.34 -5.61 2.06
N ASN A 16 -24.52 -6.73 1.37
CA ASN A 16 -24.98 -7.96 2.03
C ASN A 16 -23.92 -8.59 2.94
N THR A 17 -22.68 -8.10 2.89
CA THR A 17 -21.53 -8.64 3.61
C THR A 17 -21.26 -7.95 4.95
N VAL A 18 -21.99 -6.88 5.29
CA VAL A 18 -21.72 -6.12 6.53
C VAL A 18 -22.68 -6.51 7.64
N THR A 19 -22.13 -6.79 8.82
CA THR A 19 -22.89 -7.01 10.06
C THR A 19 -23.22 -5.72 10.81
N VAL A 20 -22.49 -4.63 10.55
CA VAL A 20 -22.66 -3.32 11.19
C VAL A 20 -22.93 -2.25 10.14
N ALA A 21 -23.97 -1.45 10.35
CA ALA A 21 -24.38 -0.36 9.47
C ALA A 21 -24.40 0.97 10.23
N THR A 22 -24.04 2.05 9.55
CA THR A 22 -24.18 3.41 10.07
C THR A 22 -25.22 4.15 9.25
N CYS A 23 -26.17 4.79 9.93
CA CYS A 23 -27.22 5.53 9.27
C CYS A 23 -26.66 6.80 8.60
N PRO A 24 -26.89 7.01 7.28
CA PRO A 24 -26.41 8.20 6.58
C PRO A 24 -27.12 9.50 7.02
N TYR A 25 -28.28 9.38 7.69
CA TYR A 25 -29.12 10.53 8.07
C TYR A 25 -28.83 11.03 9.48
N CYS A 26 -28.79 10.14 10.48
CA CYS A 26 -28.58 10.52 11.88
C CYS A 26 -27.23 10.09 12.47
N GLY A 27 -26.40 9.35 11.72
CA GLY A 27 -25.08 8.90 12.17
C GLY A 27 -25.08 7.73 13.16
N ALA A 28 -26.23 7.18 13.52
CA ALA A 28 -26.31 6.03 14.45
C ALA A 28 -25.72 4.77 13.82
N THR A 29 -24.81 4.11 14.55
CA THR A 29 -24.23 2.81 14.18
C THR A 29 -24.95 1.68 14.91
N PHE A 30 -25.36 0.64 14.19
CA PHE A 30 -26.08 -0.49 14.75
C PHE A 30 -25.76 -1.81 14.03
N LYS A 31 -25.93 -2.94 14.74
CA LYS A 31 -25.87 -4.27 14.13
C LYS A 31 -27.08 -4.51 13.24
N VAL A 32 -26.84 -4.96 12.02
CA VAL A 32 -27.89 -5.33 11.09
C VAL A 32 -28.58 -6.60 11.60
N GLY A 33 -29.90 -6.55 11.78
CA GLY A 33 -30.70 -7.64 12.33
C GLY A 33 -31.12 -7.42 13.79
N SER A 34 -30.17 -7.17 14.70
CA SER A 34 -30.50 -6.97 16.12
C SER A 34 -30.88 -5.53 16.48
N GLY A 35 -30.45 -4.54 15.69
CA GLY A 35 -30.68 -3.11 15.98
C GLY A 35 -29.91 -2.57 17.19
N GLU A 36 -29.02 -3.39 17.78
CA GLU A 36 -28.17 -3.01 18.90
C GLU A 36 -27.20 -1.91 18.47
N LYS A 37 -27.11 -0.82 19.23
CA LYS A 37 -26.16 0.26 18.97
C LYS A 37 -24.73 -0.26 19.16
N VAL A 38 -23.90 -0.02 18.14
CA VAL A 38 -22.46 -0.29 18.19
C VAL A 38 -21.76 1.06 18.29
N GLY A 39 -20.55 1.09 18.83
CA GLY A 39 -19.73 2.30 18.93
C GLY A 39 -19.58 3.07 17.60
N GLU A 40 -18.92 4.22 17.66
CA GLU A 40 -18.81 5.10 16.50
C GLU A 40 -18.13 4.41 15.31
N HIS A 41 -18.70 4.62 14.11
CA HIS A 41 -18.26 3.98 12.88
C HIS A 41 -18.31 4.98 11.73
N PHE A 42 -17.18 5.17 11.06
CA PHE A 42 -16.99 6.21 10.04
C PHE A 42 -16.34 5.68 8.77
N PHE A 43 -16.35 6.52 7.74
CA PHE A 43 -15.75 6.23 6.44
C PHE A 43 -14.90 7.41 5.99
N PHE A 44 -13.81 7.14 5.28
CA PHE A 44 -13.13 8.17 4.50
C PHE A 44 -13.67 8.20 3.07
N PRO A 45 -14.04 9.37 2.54
CA PRO A 45 -14.46 9.48 1.16
C PRO A 45 -13.30 9.10 0.23
N PRO A 46 -13.53 8.27 -0.79
CA PRO A 46 -12.49 7.99 -1.76
C PRO A 46 -12.25 9.23 -2.64
N MET A 47 -11.02 9.42 -3.09
CA MET A 47 -10.65 10.46 -4.03
C MET A 47 -11.40 10.27 -5.35
N ARG A 48 -11.59 11.39 -6.06
CA ARG A 48 -12.24 11.39 -7.38
C ARG A 48 -11.28 10.98 -8.50
N GLU A 49 -9.99 11.19 -8.29
CA GLU A 49 -8.94 10.91 -9.28
C GLU A 49 -8.70 9.41 -9.45
N ASP A 50 -8.20 9.01 -10.62
CA ASP A 50 -7.92 7.61 -10.90
C ASP A 50 -6.67 7.13 -10.13
N PRO A 51 -6.77 6.07 -9.30
CA PRO A 51 -5.64 5.59 -8.50
C PRO A 51 -4.52 5.00 -9.36
N ALA A 52 -4.83 4.40 -10.51
CA ALA A 52 -3.81 3.86 -11.39
C ALA A 52 -3.01 4.99 -12.05
N GLY A 53 -3.69 6.03 -12.55
CA GLY A 53 -3.02 7.23 -13.09
C GLY A 53 -2.07 7.89 -12.08
N LYS A 54 -2.48 8.04 -10.81
CA LYS A 54 -1.58 8.53 -9.74
C LYS A 54 -0.39 7.63 -9.50
N LEU A 55 -0.63 6.32 -9.38
CA LEU A 55 0.42 5.33 -9.19
C LEU A 55 1.45 5.39 -10.32
N LEU A 56 1.02 5.33 -11.58
CA LEU A 56 1.92 5.30 -12.72
C LEU A 56 2.72 6.60 -12.85
N LYS A 57 2.10 7.74 -12.55
CA LYS A 57 2.80 9.04 -12.49
C LYS A 57 3.82 9.13 -11.35
N PHE A 58 3.54 8.51 -10.20
CA PHE A 58 4.51 8.39 -9.12
C PHE A 58 5.68 7.49 -9.52
N LEU A 59 5.38 6.35 -10.16
CA LEU A 59 6.38 5.38 -10.62
C LEU A 59 7.28 5.94 -11.72
N SER A 60 6.75 6.74 -12.65
CA SER A 60 7.53 7.36 -13.74
C SER A 60 8.63 8.32 -13.25
N ARG A 61 8.52 8.78 -11.99
CA ARG A 61 9.50 9.67 -11.35
C ARG A 61 10.55 8.91 -10.54
N GLN A 62 10.43 7.59 -10.43
CA GLN A 62 11.36 6.77 -9.66
C GLN A 62 12.63 6.49 -10.45
N TYR A 63 13.75 6.41 -9.72
CA TYR A 63 15.04 6.15 -10.33
C TYR A 63 15.08 4.78 -11.04
N GLY A 64 15.34 4.81 -12.34
CA GLY A 64 15.42 3.61 -13.17
C GLY A 64 14.06 3.01 -13.52
N ALA A 65 12.96 3.76 -13.37
CA ALA A 65 11.68 3.37 -13.95
C ALA A 65 11.72 3.49 -15.48
N PRO A 66 11.01 2.64 -16.22
CA PRO A 66 10.87 2.78 -17.67
C PRO A 66 10.14 4.08 -18.04
N ALA A 67 10.54 4.70 -19.15
CA ALA A 67 9.92 5.94 -19.62
C ALA A 67 8.45 5.73 -20.05
N ASP A 68 8.13 4.54 -20.52
CA ASP A 68 6.82 4.09 -21.00
C ASP A 68 5.93 3.50 -19.88
N ILE A 69 6.35 3.58 -18.61
CA ILE A 69 5.57 3.02 -17.49
C ILE A 69 4.19 3.68 -17.33
N VAL A 70 3.98 4.86 -17.88
CA VAL A 70 2.69 5.57 -17.83
C VAL A 70 1.64 4.98 -18.76
N ASP A 71 2.06 4.25 -19.80
CA ASP A 71 1.20 3.72 -20.86
C ASP A 71 0.90 2.21 -20.67
N VAL A 72 1.25 1.67 -19.50
CA VAL A 72 1.14 0.23 -19.22
C VAL A 72 -0.30 -0.22 -19.07
N ARG A 73 -0.53 -1.49 -19.42
CA ARG A 73 -1.83 -2.12 -19.26
C ARG A 73 -2.11 -2.41 -17.79
N VAL A 74 -3.05 -1.66 -17.21
CA VAL A 74 -3.62 -1.96 -15.88
C VAL A 74 -4.52 -3.19 -16.01
N THR A 75 -4.20 -4.25 -15.28
CA THR A 75 -4.89 -5.54 -15.32
C THR A 75 -5.94 -5.68 -14.22
N LYS A 76 -5.75 -5.01 -13.07
CA LYS A 76 -6.70 -5.03 -11.94
C LYS A 76 -6.77 -3.65 -11.29
N LYS A 77 -7.99 -3.24 -10.90
CA LYS A 77 -8.25 -2.06 -10.07
C LYS A 77 -9.40 -2.38 -9.11
N GLU A 78 -9.08 -2.66 -7.86
CA GLU A 78 -10.06 -3.06 -6.85
C GLU A 78 -9.94 -2.18 -5.60
N LEU A 79 -11.08 -1.68 -5.11
CA LEU A 79 -11.15 -0.88 -3.89
C LEU A 79 -11.41 -1.81 -2.70
N HIS A 80 -10.65 -1.64 -1.63
CA HIS A 80 -10.75 -2.39 -0.39
C HIS A 80 -11.04 -1.46 0.77
N TRP A 81 -12.11 -1.73 1.52
CA TRP A 81 -12.51 -1.00 2.71
C TRP A 81 -11.96 -1.69 3.95
N VAL A 82 -10.81 -1.21 4.42
CA VAL A 82 -10.08 -1.83 5.52
C VAL A 82 -10.53 -1.25 6.85
N PRO A 83 -10.98 -2.07 7.82
CA PRO A 83 -11.37 -1.58 9.14
C PRO A 83 -10.13 -1.15 9.94
N VAL A 84 -10.17 0.06 10.50
CA VAL A 84 -9.10 0.68 11.28
C VAL A 84 -9.70 1.29 12.54
N TYR A 85 -9.22 0.89 13.71
CA TYR A 85 -9.58 1.55 14.97
C TYR A 85 -8.72 2.79 15.17
N PHE A 86 -9.35 3.93 15.43
CA PHE A 86 -8.64 5.18 15.73
C PHE A 86 -8.62 5.44 17.23
N PHE A 87 -7.46 5.85 17.73
CA PHE A 87 -7.25 6.25 19.11
C PHE A 87 -6.63 7.63 19.19
N TYR A 88 -7.07 8.41 20.16
CA TYR A 88 -6.35 9.56 20.67
C TYR A 88 -5.55 9.11 21.89
N LEU A 89 -4.25 9.34 21.85
CA LEU A 89 -3.29 8.97 22.88
C LEU A 89 -2.69 10.26 23.44
N HIS A 90 -2.78 10.42 24.74
CA HIS A 90 -2.09 11.46 25.46
C HIS A 90 -1.40 10.82 26.65
N GLY A 91 -0.14 11.13 26.87
CA GLY A 91 0.49 10.77 28.12
C GLY A 91 1.56 11.76 28.50
N LYS A 92 1.81 11.82 29.80
CA LYS A 92 2.75 12.75 30.43
C LYS A 92 3.44 12.07 31.60
N ASP A 93 4.66 12.47 31.89
CA ASP A 93 5.34 12.06 33.12
C ASP A 93 4.76 12.79 34.33
N LYS A 94 4.51 12.05 35.43
CA LYS A 94 3.94 12.64 36.66
C LYS A 94 4.89 13.61 37.37
N TYR A 95 6.19 13.47 37.17
CA TYR A 95 7.23 14.23 37.87
C TYR A 95 7.84 15.31 36.98
N LYS A 96 7.73 15.20 35.67
CA LYS A 96 8.30 16.13 34.70
C LYS A 96 7.31 16.49 33.61
N GLU A 97 6.83 17.72 33.64
CA GLU A 97 5.92 18.24 32.62
C GLU A 97 6.57 18.38 31.23
N THR A 98 7.91 18.31 31.12
CA THR A 98 8.61 18.38 29.82
C THR A 98 8.44 17.12 28.98
N VAL A 99 8.14 15.98 29.61
CA VAL A 99 7.94 14.70 28.92
C VAL A 99 6.44 14.50 28.70
N GLU A 100 5.97 14.85 27.51
CA GLU A 100 4.57 14.80 27.10
C GLU A 100 4.44 14.38 25.63
N GLU A 101 3.62 13.36 25.38
CA GLU A 101 3.37 12.84 24.04
C GLU A 101 1.88 12.87 23.72
N VAL A 102 1.55 13.47 22.57
CA VAL A 102 0.18 13.47 22.02
C VAL A 102 0.21 12.87 20.63
N ARG A 103 -0.53 11.78 20.43
CA ARG A 103 -0.56 11.04 19.17
C ARG A 103 -1.95 10.59 18.78
N PHE A 104 -2.22 10.59 17.49
CA PHE A 104 -3.35 9.87 16.90
C PHE A 104 -2.85 8.60 16.25
N LEU A 105 -3.44 7.46 16.62
CA LEU A 105 -3.01 6.15 16.15
C LEU A 105 -4.17 5.43 15.46
N GLY A 106 -3.93 4.99 14.22
CA GLY A 106 -4.83 4.09 13.50
C GLY A 106 -4.29 2.67 13.53
N ILE A 107 -5.07 1.73 14.06
CA ILE A 107 -4.70 0.31 14.17
C ILE A 107 -5.59 -0.51 13.23
N PRO A 108 -5.04 -1.11 12.16
CA PRO A 108 -5.80 -1.97 11.27
C PRO A 108 -6.38 -3.18 12.02
N ALA A 109 -7.70 -3.30 12.00
CA ALA A 109 -8.45 -4.25 12.80
C ALA A 109 -8.72 -5.58 12.08
N GLY A 110 -8.41 -5.69 10.79
CA GLY A 110 -8.62 -6.89 9.98
C GLY A 110 -8.21 -6.67 8.52
N SER A 111 -8.46 -7.66 7.67
CA SER A 111 -8.10 -7.72 6.24
C SER A 111 -6.69 -8.26 5.92
N PRO A 112 -6.48 -8.78 4.69
CA PRO A 112 -5.16 -9.16 4.18
C PRO A 112 -4.13 -8.01 4.17
N PHE A 113 -4.57 -6.76 4.28
CA PHE A 113 -3.71 -5.57 4.22
C PHE A 113 -3.29 -5.08 5.61
N LYS A 114 -3.65 -5.79 6.69
CA LYS A 114 -3.27 -5.43 8.06
C LYS A 114 -1.78 -5.12 8.18
N THR A 115 -0.91 -6.05 7.77
CA THR A 115 0.55 -5.90 7.84
C THR A 115 1.07 -4.73 7.00
N LEU A 116 0.45 -4.46 5.85
CA LEU A 116 0.80 -3.33 4.99
C LEU A 116 0.55 -1.99 5.69
N LEU A 117 -0.50 -1.92 6.52
CA LEU A 117 -0.99 -0.67 7.10
C LEU A 117 -0.64 -0.47 8.58
N MET A 118 0.00 -1.43 9.27
CA MET A 118 0.26 -1.36 10.72
C MET A 118 1.01 -0.10 11.20
N ASN A 119 1.84 0.51 10.35
CA ASN A 119 2.59 1.74 10.66
C ASN A 119 2.23 2.89 9.70
N TYR A 120 1.06 2.81 9.08
CA TYR A 120 0.59 3.82 8.14
C TYR A 120 0.13 5.08 8.90
N PRO A 121 0.62 6.27 8.56
CA PRO A 121 0.19 7.53 9.17
C PRO A 121 -1.18 7.95 8.63
N PHE A 122 -2.23 7.30 9.14
CA PHE A 122 -3.60 7.59 8.73
C PHE A 122 -3.97 9.06 8.98
N PRO A 123 -4.70 9.71 8.06
CA PRO A 123 -5.26 11.03 8.29
C PRO A 123 -6.26 10.98 9.44
N VAL A 124 -6.20 11.97 10.31
CA VAL A 124 -7.07 12.08 11.50
C VAL A 124 -8.37 12.85 11.18
N ARG A 125 -8.29 13.82 10.27
CA ARG A 125 -9.38 14.71 9.85
C ARG A 125 -9.99 14.23 8.54
N GLY A 126 -11.29 14.48 8.35
CA GLY A 126 -12.01 14.13 7.11
C GLY A 126 -12.85 12.85 7.20
N LYS A 127 -12.99 12.28 8.41
CA LYS A 127 -13.98 11.23 8.68
C LYS A 127 -15.37 11.74 8.32
N ARG A 128 -16.14 10.96 7.55
CA ARG A 128 -17.54 11.24 7.22
C ARG A 128 -18.41 10.12 7.73
N PHE A 129 -19.66 10.46 8.02
CA PHE A 129 -20.70 9.44 8.20
C PHE A 129 -20.88 8.66 6.90
N PHE A 130 -21.38 7.44 7.05
CA PHE A 130 -21.64 6.51 5.95
C PHE A 130 -22.47 7.16 4.83
N ASP A 131 -22.07 6.90 3.58
CA ASP A 131 -22.76 7.37 2.37
C ASP A 131 -22.98 6.18 1.43
N GLU A 132 -24.23 5.91 1.06
CA GLU A 132 -24.63 4.79 0.20
C GLU A 132 -23.95 4.83 -1.19
N ALA A 133 -23.58 6.00 -1.70
CA ALA A 133 -22.89 6.11 -2.99
C ALA A 133 -21.48 5.49 -2.98
N ILE A 134 -20.85 5.45 -1.81
CA ILE A 134 -19.51 4.91 -1.59
C ILE A 134 -19.56 3.38 -1.48
N VAL A 135 -20.67 2.88 -0.96
CA VAL A 135 -20.94 1.47 -0.62
C VAL A 135 -20.99 0.54 -1.82
N LYS A 136 -21.41 1.05 -2.97
CA LYS A 136 -21.49 0.26 -4.20
C LYS A 136 -20.13 -0.02 -4.83
N LYS A 137 -19.03 0.49 -4.26
CA LYS A 137 -17.68 0.40 -4.84
C LYS A 137 -16.75 -0.31 -3.86
N GLY A 138 -16.31 -1.51 -4.21
CA GLY A 138 -15.22 -2.21 -3.53
C GLY A 138 -15.63 -3.32 -2.54
N LYS A 139 -14.62 -3.95 -1.98
CA LYS A 139 -14.71 -5.09 -1.06
C LYS A 139 -14.64 -4.61 0.39
N TYR A 140 -15.61 -5.03 1.19
CA TYR A 140 -15.70 -4.68 2.61
C TYR A 140 -15.09 -5.77 3.48
N TYR A 141 -14.32 -5.34 4.48
CA TYR A 141 -13.71 -6.22 5.48
C TYR A 141 -14.29 -5.92 6.86
N GLU A 142 -14.50 -6.97 7.63
CA GLU A 142 -14.92 -6.86 9.02
C GLU A 142 -13.69 -6.85 9.95
N PRO A 143 -13.78 -6.19 11.12
CA PRO A 143 -12.75 -6.28 12.14
C PRO A 143 -12.58 -7.74 12.59
N GLU A 144 -11.36 -8.26 12.48
CA GLU A 144 -10.96 -9.57 13.02
C GLU A 144 -10.47 -9.44 14.47
N MET A 145 -9.93 -8.28 14.83
CA MET A 145 -9.42 -7.95 16.16
C MET A 145 -10.51 -7.27 17.01
N PRO A 146 -10.74 -7.74 18.26
CA PRO A 146 -11.60 -7.03 19.20
C PRO A 146 -10.97 -5.70 19.62
N ARG A 147 -11.82 -4.75 20.02
CA ARG A 147 -11.38 -3.39 20.41
C ARG A 147 -10.37 -3.42 21.55
N GLU A 148 -10.56 -4.30 22.52
CA GLU A 148 -9.73 -4.44 23.72
C GLU A 148 -8.28 -4.78 23.36
N GLY A 149 -8.08 -5.63 22.34
CA GLY A 149 -6.74 -5.94 21.83
C GLY A 149 -6.08 -4.75 21.12
N ALA A 150 -6.87 -3.90 20.46
CA ALA A 150 -6.34 -2.67 19.85
C ALA A 150 -6.03 -1.59 20.90
N GLU A 151 -6.80 -1.51 21.98
CA GLU A 151 -6.52 -0.63 23.12
C GLU A 151 -5.19 -1.00 23.82
N GLU A 152 -4.88 -2.29 23.95
CA GLU A 152 -3.60 -2.76 24.49
C GLU A 152 -2.41 -2.34 23.61
N ILE A 153 -2.54 -2.49 22.29
CA ILE A 153 -1.54 -2.02 21.32
C ILE A 153 -1.35 -0.50 21.42
N ALA A 154 -2.44 0.26 21.52
CA ALA A 154 -2.41 1.71 21.69
C ALA A 154 -1.69 2.13 22.98
N ARG A 155 -1.99 1.50 24.12
CA ARG A 155 -1.32 1.73 25.41
C ARG A 155 0.17 1.43 25.33
N SER A 156 0.56 0.31 24.72
CA SER A 156 1.96 -0.06 24.53
C SER A 156 2.71 0.97 23.67
N HIS A 157 2.05 1.49 22.62
CA HIS A 157 2.65 2.47 21.71
C HIS A 157 2.96 3.81 22.40
N ILE A 158 2.00 4.39 23.14
CA ILE A 158 2.24 5.66 23.86
C ILE A 158 3.25 5.49 24.99
N THR A 159 3.21 4.36 25.70
CA THR A 159 4.18 4.05 26.76
C THR A 159 5.60 3.98 26.20
N THR A 160 5.77 3.34 25.04
CA THR A 160 7.08 3.23 24.38
C THR A 160 7.58 4.61 23.90
N ALA A 161 6.71 5.44 23.36
CA ALA A 161 7.06 6.80 22.93
C ALA A 161 7.55 7.65 24.11
N LEU A 162 6.80 7.66 25.22
CA LEU A 162 7.19 8.37 26.45
C LEU A 162 8.49 7.84 27.06
N GLN A 163 8.69 6.52 27.05
CA GLN A 163 9.96 5.93 27.52
C GLN A 163 11.15 6.37 26.68
N GLN A 164 10.96 6.56 25.38
CA GLN A 164 12.01 7.02 24.49
C GLN A 164 12.33 8.50 24.76
N GLU A 165 11.32 9.36 24.81
CA GLU A 165 11.49 10.79 25.12
C GLU A 165 12.11 10.99 26.51
N ALA A 166 11.61 10.27 27.52
CA ALA A 166 12.16 10.33 28.88
C ALA A 166 13.63 9.94 28.95
N ARG A 167 14.09 9.00 28.11
CA ARG A 167 15.51 8.57 28.01
C ARG A 167 16.38 9.61 27.32
N GLU A 168 15.85 10.30 26.33
CA GLU A 168 16.54 11.37 25.61
C GLU A 168 16.71 12.60 26.52
N GLU A 169 15.70 12.91 27.35
CA GLU A 169 15.80 14.01 28.33
C GLU A 169 16.48 13.62 29.64
N SER A 170 16.42 12.35 30.07
CA SER A 170 16.91 11.96 31.40
C SER A 170 17.25 10.48 31.61
N ALA A 171 18.13 10.21 32.57
CA ALA A 171 18.55 8.83 32.89
C ALA A 171 17.54 8.03 33.75
N ARG A 172 16.44 8.64 34.23
CA ARG A 172 15.43 7.97 35.09
C ARG A 172 14.07 8.01 34.41
N THR A 173 13.50 6.84 34.10
CA THR A 173 12.10 6.71 33.68
C THR A 173 11.20 6.95 34.89
N GLY A 174 10.30 7.95 34.81
CA GLY A 174 9.28 8.21 35.82
C GLY A 174 8.06 7.31 35.70
N GLU A 175 7.01 7.62 36.45
CA GLU A 175 5.69 7.01 36.32
C GLU A 175 4.84 7.86 35.37
N PHE A 176 4.22 7.23 34.36
CA PHE A 176 3.44 7.93 33.35
C PHE A 176 1.95 7.94 33.68
N GLU A 177 1.30 9.08 33.45
CA GLU A 177 -0.16 9.18 33.37
C GLU A 177 -0.57 9.03 31.89
N LEU A 178 -1.46 8.08 31.60
CA LEU A 178 -1.84 7.73 30.23
C LEU A 178 -3.36 7.87 30.03
N GLU A 179 -3.74 8.67 29.04
CA GLU A 179 -5.09 8.78 28.52
C GLU A 179 -5.15 8.11 27.13
N VAL A 180 -6.00 7.09 27.00
CA VAL A 180 -6.23 6.37 25.74
C VAL A 180 -7.72 6.41 25.43
N VAL A 181 -8.09 7.20 24.43
CA VAL A 181 -9.49 7.44 24.06
C VAL A 181 -9.78 6.81 22.70
N PHE A 182 -10.75 5.89 22.66
CA PHE A 182 -11.24 5.32 21.41
C PHE A 182 -12.07 6.36 20.65
N GLN A 183 -11.70 6.61 19.39
CA GLN A 183 -12.28 7.62 18.51
C GLN A 183 -13.15 7.00 17.40
N GLY A 184 -13.46 5.70 17.49
CA GLY A 184 -14.30 4.98 16.54
C GLY A 184 -13.56 4.05 15.59
N LEU A 185 -14.35 3.16 14.97
CA LEU A 185 -13.95 2.29 13.88
C LEU A 185 -14.10 3.04 12.55
N VAL A 186 -13.13 2.92 11.66
CA VAL A 186 -13.19 3.56 10.36
C VAL A 186 -12.88 2.57 9.26
N HIS A 187 -13.72 2.51 8.23
CA HIS A 187 -13.36 1.80 7.00
C HIS A 187 -12.56 2.73 6.10
N TYR A 188 -11.29 2.40 5.96
CA TYR A 188 -10.31 3.14 5.21
C TYR A 188 -10.21 2.62 3.76
N PRO A 189 -10.34 3.49 2.74
CA PRO A 189 -10.26 3.06 1.34
C PRO A 189 -8.82 2.81 0.93
N VAL A 190 -8.54 1.60 0.42
CA VAL A 190 -7.24 1.21 -0.15
C VAL A 190 -7.45 0.64 -1.54
N TRP A 191 -6.80 1.21 -2.54
CA TRP A 191 -6.83 0.68 -3.90
C TRP A 191 -5.71 -0.33 -4.13
N GLU A 192 -6.09 -1.51 -4.58
CA GLU A 192 -5.17 -2.50 -5.15
C GLU A 192 -5.14 -2.32 -6.67
N VAL A 193 -3.96 -2.02 -7.21
CA VAL A 193 -3.75 -1.79 -8.64
C VAL A 193 -2.69 -2.74 -9.16
N HIS A 194 -3.07 -3.56 -10.14
CA HIS A 194 -2.14 -4.44 -10.84
C HIS A 194 -1.92 -3.92 -12.24
N TYR A 195 -0.67 -3.98 -12.70
CA TYR A 195 -0.33 -3.71 -14.09
C TYR A 195 0.67 -4.74 -14.59
N GLU A 196 0.71 -4.89 -15.91
CA GLU A 196 1.65 -5.76 -16.60
C GLU A 196 2.70 -4.94 -17.34
N TYR A 197 3.97 -5.35 -17.23
CA TYR A 197 5.07 -4.77 -17.98
C TYR A 197 6.04 -5.86 -18.43
N ASN A 198 6.25 -6.00 -19.74
CA ASN A 198 7.14 -7.00 -20.35
C ASN A 198 6.93 -8.43 -19.80
N GLY A 199 5.66 -8.87 -19.70
CA GLY A 199 5.27 -10.19 -19.17
C GLY A 199 5.38 -10.34 -17.64
N GLY A 200 5.85 -9.30 -16.93
CA GLY A 200 5.87 -9.25 -15.48
C GLY A 200 4.61 -8.61 -14.90
N ASN A 201 4.07 -9.20 -13.84
CA ASN A 201 2.96 -8.62 -13.07
C ASN A 201 3.47 -7.87 -11.84
N PHE A 202 2.90 -6.70 -11.58
CA PHE A 202 3.26 -5.80 -10.49
C PHE A 202 2.03 -5.46 -9.66
N ILE A 203 2.12 -5.64 -8.33
CA ILE A 203 1.02 -5.43 -7.40
C ILE A 203 1.32 -4.21 -6.54
N ASN A 204 0.37 -3.28 -6.49
CA ASN A 204 0.56 -1.98 -5.89
C ASN A 204 -0.66 -1.58 -5.05
N PHE A 205 -0.41 -0.72 -4.07
CA PHE A 205 -1.38 -0.24 -3.12
C PHE A 205 -1.32 1.28 -3.02
N VAL A 206 -2.47 1.92 -3.22
CA VAL A 206 -2.63 3.38 -3.22
C VAL A 206 -3.68 3.75 -2.18
N ASP A 207 -3.40 4.79 -1.41
CA ASP A 207 -4.35 5.38 -0.48
C ASP A 207 -5.55 5.92 -1.25
N GLY A 208 -6.74 5.41 -0.92
CA GLY A 208 -7.96 5.83 -1.59
C GLY A 208 -8.45 7.20 -1.19
N THR A 209 -7.91 7.83 -0.15
CA THR A 209 -8.34 9.16 0.34
C THR A 209 -7.67 10.30 -0.42
N ASP A 210 -6.35 10.24 -0.59
CA ASP A 210 -5.53 11.31 -1.16
C ASP A 210 -4.66 10.84 -2.34
N GLY A 211 -4.60 9.53 -2.60
CA GLY A 211 -3.87 8.95 -3.71
C GLY A 211 -2.38 8.73 -3.47
N ARG A 212 -1.90 8.84 -2.22
CA ARG A 212 -0.52 8.52 -1.87
C ARG A 212 -0.20 7.06 -2.14
N VAL A 213 1.01 6.78 -2.63
CA VAL A 213 1.42 5.40 -2.88
C VAL A 213 1.89 4.73 -1.59
N ILE A 214 1.06 3.82 -1.05
CA ILE A 214 1.34 3.06 0.19
C ILE A 214 2.52 2.10 -0.05
N ARG A 215 2.44 1.32 -1.13
CA ARG A 215 3.51 0.41 -1.57
C ARG A 215 3.33 0.14 -3.05
N ALA A 216 4.39 0.31 -3.83
CA ALA A 216 4.38 -0.01 -5.24
C ALA A 216 5.63 -0.80 -5.64
N GLU A 217 5.45 -1.65 -6.64
CA GLU A 217 6.50 -2.40 -7.30
C GLU A 217 6.64 -1.87 -8.72
N TYR A 218 7.89 -1.69 -9.17
CA TYR A 218 8.14 -1.34 -10.56
C TYR A 218 9.34 -2.05 -11.16
N PRO A 219 9.32 -2.23 -12.50
CA PRO A 219 10.44 -2.77 -13.25
C PRO A 219 11.65 -1.83 -13.15
N LEU A 220 12.77 -2.29 -12.60
CA LEU A 220 14.01 -1.52 -12.62
C LEU A 220 14.69 -1.71 -13.97
N MET A 221 14.76 -0.67 -14.78
CA MET A 221 15.53 -0.62 -16.02
C MET A 221 16.67 0.38 -15.86
N SER A 222 17.86 -0.10 -15.52
CA SER A 222 19.06 0.74 -15.58
C SER A 222 19.47 0.94 -17.03
N GLU A 223 20.15 2.06 -17.33
CA GLU A 223 20.78 2.27 -18.64
C GLU A 223 21.76 1.13 -19.01
N ALA A 224 22.41 0.54 -17.99
CA ALA A 224 23.23 -0.66 -18.17
C ALA A 224 22.43 -1.88 -18.63
N ARG A 225 21.18 -2.03 -18.17
CA ARG A 225 20.27 -3.10 -18.58
C ARG A 225 19.80 -2.92 -20.01
N LYS A 226 19.45 -1.69 -20.42
CA LYS A 226 19.13 -1.37 -21.83
C LYS A 226 20.32 -1.70 -22.75
N ARG A 227 21.53 -1.30 -22.35
CA ARG A 227 22.77 -1.63 -23.08
C ARG A 227 23.02 -3.14 -23.12
N ALA A 228 22.81 -3.87 -22.03
CA ALA A 228 22.94 -5.32 -22.00
C ALA A 228 21.95 -5.98 -22.99
N THR A 229 20.68 -5.59 -22.97
CA THR A 229 19.69 -6.11 -23.93
C THR A 229 20.10 -5.83 -25.38
N LEU A 230 20.57 -4.61 -25.68
CA LEU A 230 21.05 -4.25 -27.02
C LEU A 230 22.28 -5.08 -27.43
N LEU A 231 23.23 -5.29 -26.51
CA LEU A 231 24.42 -6.12 -26.74
C LEU A 231 24.05 -7.59 -26.97
N GLY A 232 23.07 -8.12 -26.23
CA GLY A 232 22.55 -9.47 -26.44
C GLY A 232 21.95 -9.66 -27.83
N ILE A 233 21.14 -8.69 -28.31
CA ILE A 233 20.62 -8.68 -29.68
C ILE A 233 21.77 -8.60 -30.69
N GLY A 234 22.76 -7.75 -30.44
CA GLY A 234 23.95 -7.62 -31.28
C GLY A 234 24.72 -8.93 -31.43
N LEU A 235 24.91 -9.69 -30.34
CA LEU A 235 25.59 -10.98 -30.34
C LEU A 235 24.85 -12.03 -31.19
N ILE A 236 23.51 -12.06 -31.12
CA ILE A 236 22.70 -12.93 -31.99
C ILE A 236 22.85 -12.50 -33.45
N GLY A 237 22.79 -11.19 -33.73
CA GLY A 237 22.95 -10.64 -35.08
C GLY A 237 24.32 -11.00 -35.69
N VAL A 238 25.40 -10.86 -34.93
CA VAL A 238 26.75 -11.27 -35.36
C VAL A 238 26.80 -12.78 -35.62
N GLY A 239 26.24 -13.59 -34.73
CA GLY A 239 26.15 -15.04 -34.92
C GLY A 239 25.38 -15.43 -36.19
N ALA A 240 24.27 -14.74 -36.48
CA ALA A 240 23.47 -14.95 -37.70
C ALA A 240 24.25 -14.59 -38.96
N VAL A 241 24.95 -13.44 -38.98
CA VAL A 241 25.76 -12.99 -40.13
C VAL A 241 26.92 -13.94 -40.39
N LEU A 242 27.67 -14.32 -39.35
CA LEU A 242 28.76 -15.29 -39.48
C LEU A 242 28.24 -16.66 -39.94
N GLY A 243 27.08 -17.07 -39.43
CA GLY A 243 26.42 -18.30 -39.85
C GLY A 243 26.00 -18.29 -41.32
N LEU A 244 25.45 -17.17 -41.82
CA LEU A 244 25.11 -17.00 -43.24
C LEU A 244 26.34 -17.10 -44.15
N ILE A 245 27.44 -16.46 -43.77
CA ILE A 245 28.71 -16.51 -44.53
C ILE A 245 29.25 -17.95 -44.56
N ALA A 246 29.27 -18.64 -43.42
CA ALA A 246 29.72 -20.03 -43.32
C ALA A 246 28.82 -20.97 -44.15
N SER A 247 27.51 -20.74 -44.13
CA SER A 247 26.55 -21.49 -44.94
C SER A 247 26.74 -21.28 -46.44
N ALA A 248 27.01 -20.05 -46.88
CA ALA A 248 27.28 -19.75 -48.28
C ALA A 248 28.58 -20.41 -48.78
N TYR A 249 29.62 -20.41 -47.95
CA TYR A 249 30.90 -21.06 -48.28
C TYR A 249 30.80 -22.59 -48.31
N ALA A 250 30.10 -23.18 -47.33
CA ALA A 250 29.99 -24.63 -47.20
C ALA A 250 28.85 -25.25 -48.03
N GLY A 251 27.98 -24.43 -48.65
CA GLY A 251 26.81 -24.90 -49.41
C GLY A 251 25.76 -25.62 -48.57
N THR A 252 25.74 -25.43 -47.24
CA THR A 252 24.83 -26.14 -46.32
C THR A 252 24.22 -25.20 -45.28
N VAL A 253 23.04 -25.54 -44.76
CA VAL A 253 22.34 -24.74 -43.73
C VAL A 253 22.97 -24.84 -42.34
N TRP A 254 23.89 -25.78 -42.12
CA TRP A 254 24.51 -26.01 -40.82
C TRP A 254 25.34 -24.84 -40.30
N GLY A 255 25.93 -24.03 -41.19
CA GLY A 255 26.62 -22.80 -40.82
C GLY A 255 25.70 -21.81 -40.11
N LEU A 256 24.49 -21.59 -40.64
CA LEU A 256 23.48 -20.71 -40.06
C LEU A 256 22.99 -21.23 -38.70
N ILE A 257 22.72 -22.54 -38.60
CA ILE A 257 22.29 -23.16 -37.33
C ILE A 257 23.39 -23.00 -36.28
N GLY A 258 24.64 -23.30 -36.62
CA GLY A 258 25.78 -23.15 -35.72
C GLY A 258 26.00 -21.70 -35.28
N GLY A 259 25.88 -20.75 -36.21
CA GLY A 259 26.00 -19.31 -35.93
C GLY A 259 24.90 -18.79 -35.01
N LEU A 260 23.64 -19.20 -35.22
CA LEU A 260 22.52 -18.83 -34.35
C LEU A 260 22.61 -19.47 -32.97
N VAL A 261 23.03 -20.74 -32.86
CA VAL A 261 23.22 -21.41 -31.58
C VAL A 261 24.36 -20.76 -30.79
N GLY A 262 25.48 -20.48 -31.44
CA GLY A 262 26.62 -19.79 -30.81
C GLY A 262 26.27 -18.36 -30.38
N GLY A 263 25.62 -17.60 -31.25
CA GLY A 263 25.13 -16.25 -30.94
C GLY A 263 24.09 -16.24 -29.82
N GLY A 264 23.17 -17.21 -29.83
CA GLY A 264 22.17 -17.41 -28.78
C GLY A 264 22.77 -17.76 -27.43
N ALA A 265 23.74 -18.68 -27.39
CA ALA A 265 24.44 -19.06 -26.17
C ALA A 265 25.24 -17.88 -25.57
N GLY A 266 25.93 -17.10 -26.42
CA GLY A 266 26.63 -15.89 -25.99
C GLY A 266 25.69 -14.80 -25.48
N ALA A 267 24.53 -14.63 -26.10
CA ALA A 267 23.54 -13.65 -25.71
C ALA A 267 22.78 -14.03 -24.42
N ALA A 268 22.62 -15.32 -24.13
CA ALA A 268 21.87 -15.80 -22.97
C ALA A 268 22.40 -15.23 -21.63
N GLY A 269 23.72 -15.19 -21.45
CA GLY A 269 24.35 -14.61 -20.26
C GLY A 269 24.25 -13.08 -20.16
N VAL A 270 24.02 -12.41 -21.29
CA VAL A 270 23.82 -10.95 -21.35
C VAL A 270 22.36 -10.60 -21.08
N PHE A 271 21.41 -11.35 -21.66
CA PHE A 271 19.99 -11.19 -21.40
C PHE A 271 19.59 -11.52 -19.96
N SER A 272 20.29 -12.45 -19.29
CA SER A 272 20.04 -12.72 -17.87
C SER A 272 20.34 -11.51 -16.98
N LYS A 273 21.38 -10.72 -17.32
CA LYS A 273 21.66 -9.41 -16.69
C LYS A 273 20.66 -8.33 -17.14
N GLY A 274 20.12 -8.51 -18.33
CA GLY A 274 18.97 -7.81 -18.93
C GLY A 274 17.63 -7.97 -18.19
N SER A 275 17.46 -9.02 -17.38
CA SER A 275 16.19 -9.39 -16.76
C SER A 275 15.70 -8.32 -15.77
N VAL A 276 14.44 -7.94 -15.85
CA VAL A 276 13.86 -6.84 -15.06
C VAL A 276 13.80 -7.22 -13.57
N GLY A 277 14.78 -6.75 -12.80
CA GLY A 277 14.72 -6.71 -11.35
C GLY A 277 13.55 -5.84 -10.89
N LYS A 278 12.81 -6.29 -9.88
CA LYS A 278 11.71 -5.52 -9.29
C LYS A 278 12.26 -4.62 -8.19
N ARG A 279 11.74 -3.40 -8.09
CA ARG A 279 12.02 -2.49 -6.97
C ARG A 279 10.73 -2.12 -6.26
N VAL A 280 10.77 -2.13 -4.93
CA VAL A 280 9.66 -1.72 -4.07
C VAL A 280 9.91 -0.28 -3.63
N VAL A 281 8.89 0.56 -3.71
CA VAL A 281 8.90 1.96 -3.27
C VAL A 281 7.61 2.29 -2.51
N SER A 282 7.66 3.37 -1.73
CA SER A 282 6.53 3.95 -1.03
C SER A 282 6.70 5.46 -1.01
N GLU A 283 5.59 6.19 -1.15
CA GLU A 283 5.55 7.64 -0.90
C GLU A 283 5.43 7.94 0.60
N VAL A 284 4.99 6.95 1.38
CA VAL A 284 4.66 7.14 2.79
C VAL A 284 5.79 6.63 3.66
N MET A 285 6.37 7.55 4.43
CA MET A 285 7.36 7.22 5.44
C MET A 285 6.65 6.48 6.59
N GLY A 286 6.98 5.22 6.80
CA GLY A 286 6.50 4.50 7.98
C GLY A 286 7.04 5.15 9.26
N ILE A 287 6.23 5.20 10.31
CA ILE A 287 6.52 5.88 11.60
C ILE A 287 7.85 5.44 12.24
N LYS A 288 8.42 4.29 11.85
CA LYS A 288 9.70 3.75 12.35
C LYS A 288 10.91 3.92 11.42
N LYS A 289 10.73 4.31 10.16
CA LYS A 289 11.86 4.44 9.23
C LYS A 289 12.19 5.92 9.05
N GLY A 290 13.22 6.35 9.77
CA GLY A 290 13.95 7.57 9.43
C GLY A 290 14.34 7.59 7.96
N ASN A 291 14.60 8.80 7.46
CA ASN A 291 14.87 9.08 6.07
C ASN A 291 16.00 8.17 5.53
N THR A 292 15.72 7.28 4.58
CA THR A 292 16.78 6.45 3.95
C THR A 292 17.79 7.28 3.17
N TYR A 293 17.49 8.56 2.91
CA TYR A 293 18.39 9.50 2.25
C TYR A 293 19.15 10.39 3.24
N PHE A 294 18.76 10.41 4.52
CA PHE A 294 19.43 11.18 5.58
C PHE A 294 19.46 10.33 6.85
N MET A 295 20.29 9.30 6.84
CA MET A 295 20.79 8.76 8.11
C MET A 295 21.90 9.72 8.57
N PRO A 296 21.83 10.30 9.78
CA PRO A 296 23.01 10.93 10.36
C PRO A 296 24.08 9.84 10.48
N VAL A 297 25.27 10.17 9.98
CA VAL A 297 26.48 9.34 10.06
C VAL A 297 26.92 9.27 11.52
#